data_AF-A0A1Q3ZZ93-F1
#
_entry.id   AF-A0A1Q3ZZ93-F1
#
_cell.length_a   1.000
_cell.length_b   1.000
_cell.length_c   1.000
_cell.angle_alpha   90.00
_cell.angle_beta   90.00
_cell.angle_gamma   90.00
#
_symmetry.space_group_name_H-M   'P 1'
#
loop_
_entity.id
_entity.type
_entity.pdbx_description
1 polymer ?
#
loop_
_entity_poly.entity_id
_entity_poly.type
_entity_poly.pdbx_seq_one_letter_code
_entity_poly.pdbx_strand_id
1 'polypeptide(L)'
;MRTATSYQRALAVLCIAVLAAGDFWRYLLSWWGWGALAAIIVVLSIVELVRARVDVRRMPFFLLLFLAFAAASIAWSAYPDASALGVSLTLATTAVAAFLATCLSWEEVLETFSDTMRWVLGLSLLFEFVVAAFVRRPVLPLWVDYSDLEKIPAAFYWSRNLLFAGGRIQGIVGNANILGMLALLALIVFVLRLVARKGSPVWAWFWIVIAVATLALTRSSTVVVAGVAAVLVAAFLWVVRRTSGTTRLVVFASGTLVGIAAVVAAIVARGPLLALLGKSPDLTNRLEIWEKVGALAAERPVAGWGWVSYWVPWVHPFDDLVVIKGVTYLQAHNAWLDVFLQLGAIGVAIFALFVLGALVRSWGMAAEITRIRYSAAELRWPETAAPLLLLVALLVQSLAESRLIIEIGFALLVVIAVKTGWSDPERAEVVEA
;
A
#
# COMPACT_ATOMS: atom_id res chain seq x y z
N MET A 1 24.92 8.71 1.95
CA MET A 1 24.26 8.61 3.27
C MET A 1 25.17 7.85 4.22
N ARG A 2 25.16 8.15 5.53
CA ARG A 2 25.78 7.22 6.51
C ARG A 2 24.94 5.95 6.54
N THR A 3 25.59 4.80 6.69
CA THR A 3 24.89 3.53 6.90
C THR A 3 23.99 3.62 8.13
N ALA A 4 22.77 3.09 8.04
CA ALA A 4 21.84 3.12 9.16
C ALA A 4 22.40 2.30 10.32
N THR A 5 22.28 2.83 11.53
CA THR A 5 22.66 2.14 12.75
C THR A 5 21.78 0.89 12.97
N SER A 6 22.26 -0.08 13.75
CA SER A 6 21.46 -1.27 14.10
C SER A 6 20.11 -0.89 14.75
N TYR A 7 20.10 0.20 15.53
CA TYR A 7 18.89 0.77 16.10
C TYR A 7 17.92 1.26 15.02
N GLN A 8 18.38 2.05 14.05
CA GLN A 8 17.54 2.55 12.96
C GLN A 8 16.98 1.42 12.10
N ARG A 9 17.76 0.36 11.85
CA ARG A 9 17.29 -0.83 11.14
C ARG A 9 16.21 -1.58 11.92
N ALA A 10 16.39 -1.78 13.22
CA ALA A 10 15.38 -2.40 14.07
C ALA A 10 14.09 -1.57 14.14
N LEU A 11 14.21 -0.25 14.26
CA LEU A 11 13.07 0.67 14.20
C LEU A 11 12.37 0.56 12.84
N ALA A 12 13.11 0.54 11.73
CA ALA A 12 12.52 0.40 10.40
C ALA A 12 11.75 -0.91 10.22
N VAL A 13 12.30 -2.05 10.69
CA VAL A 13 11.58 -3.34 10.70
C VAL A 13 10.29 -3.24 11.50
N LEU A 14 10.33 -2.63 12.69
CA LEU A 14 9.14 -2.44 13.52
C LEU A 14 8.10 -1.53 12.85
N CYS A 15 8.53 -0.41 12.23
CA CYS A 15 7.67 0.48 11.46
C CYS A 15 6.94 -0.28 10.36
N ILE A 16 7.68 -1.02 9.53
CA ILE A 16 7.11 -1.79 8.41
C ILE A 16 6.20 -2.89 8.94
N ALA A 17 6.55 -3.56 10.05
CA ALA A 17 5.74 -4.63 10.64
C ALA A 17 4.40 -4.11 11.17
N VAL A 18 4.40 -2.95 11.84
CA VAL A 18 3.16 -2.32 12.34
C VAL A 18 2.29 -1.79 11.21
N LEU A 19 2.89 -1.18 10.19
CA LEU A 19 2.16 -0.67 9.03
C LEU A 19 1.62 -1.80 8.15
N ALA A 20 2.38 -2.90 7.97
CA ALA A 20 1.97 -4.01 7.11
C ALA A 20 0.96 -4.94 7.79
N ALA A 21 1.08 -5.13 9.11
CA ALA A 21 0.26 -6.06 9.87
C ALA A 21 -0.56 -5.34 10.95
N GLY A 22 -1.19 -4.20 10.65
CA GLY A 22 -1.95 -3.41 11.62
C GLY A 22 -2.98 -4.24 12.40
N ASP A 23 -3.74 -5.08 11.70
CA ASP A 23 -4.76 -5.95 12.31
C ASP A 23 -4.14 -7.00 13.26
N PHE A 24 -2.97 -7.55 12.94
CA PHE A 24 -2.25 -8.47 13.84
C PHE A 24 -2.02 -7.81 15.21
N TRP A 25 -1.51 -6.58 15.21
CA TRP A 25 -1.22 -5.86 16.45
C TRP A 25 -2.48 -5.47 17.21
N ARG A 26 -3.56 -5.08 16.51
CA ARG A 26 -4.85 -4.77 17.15
C ARG A 26 -5.48 -6.01 17.77
N TYR A 27 -5.40 -7.16 17.11
CA TYR A 27 -5.91 -8.42 17.64
C TYR A 27 -5.07 -8.97 18.78
N LEU A 28 -3.76 -8.71 18.78
CA LEU A 28 -2.85 -9.16 19.83
C LEU A 28 -2.87 -8.23 21.06
N LEU A 29 -2.91 -6.91 20.86
CA LEU A 29 -2.67 -5.90 21.91
C LEU A 29 -3.89 -5.02 22.24
N SER A 30 -5.04 -5.26 21.59
CA SER A 30 -6.20 -4.35 21.53
C SER A 30 -5.87 -3.03 20.83
N TRP A 31 -6.90 -2.17 20.69
CA TRP A 31 -6.73 -0.81 20.16
C TRP A 31 -5.78 0.05 21.00
N TRP A 32 -5.78 -0.12 22.32
CA TRP A 32 -4.96 0.67 23.24
C TRP A 32 -3.48 0.30 23.14
N GLY A 33 -3.16 -0.99 23.14
CA GLY A 33 -1.78 -1.45 23.04
C GLY A 33 -1.20 -1.20 21.65
N TRP A 34 -1.99 -1.38 20.58
CA TRP A 34 -1.59 -0.95 19.24
C TRP A 34 -1.37 0.56 19.16
N GLY A 35 -2.28 1.37 19.73
CA GLY A 35 -2.14 2.83 19.75
C GLY A 35 -0.89 3.31 20.49
N ALA A 36 -0.58 2.71 21.64
CA ALA A 36 0.66 2.99 22.38
C ALA A 36 1.92 2.62 21.58
N LEU A 37 1.92 1.45 20.94
CA LEU A 37 3.02 1.02 20.07
C LEU A 37 3.21 1.97 18.88
N ALA A 38 2.11 2.36 18.22
CA ALA A 38 2.14 3.32 17.12
C ALA A 38 2.67 4.69 17.58
N ALA A 39 2.24 5.18 18.74
CA ALA A 39 2.73 6.43 19.30
C ALA A 39 4.24 6.41 19.56
N ILE A 40 4.77 5.32 20.14
CA ILE A 40 6.21 5.13 20.34
C ILE A 40 6.95 5.18 19.01
N ILE A 41 6.48 4.42 18.00
CA ILE A 41 7.10 4.39 16.67
C ILE A 41 7.14 5.78 16.03
N VAL A 42 6.04 6.54 16.13
CA VAL A 42 5.94 7.90 15.59
C VAL A 42 6.92 8.83 16.31
N VAL A 43 6.97 8.81 17.64
CA VAL A 43 7.92 9.63 18.42
C VAL A 43 9.35 9.30 18.04
N LEU A 44 9.73 8.02 18.01
CA LEU A 44 11.10 7.61 17.64
C LEU A 44 11.44 8.00 16.19
N SER A 45 10.49 7.89 15.26
CA SER A 45 10.68 8.33 13.87
C SER A 45 10.89 9.84 13.78
N ILE A 46 10.11 10.63 14.53
CA ILE A 46 10.28 12.10 14.59
C ILE A 46 11.63 12.46 15.20
N VAL A 47 12.06 11.79 16.27
CA VAL A 47 13.38 12.01 16.88
C VAL A 47 14.50 11.78 15.87
N GLU A 48 14.41 10.73 15.05
CA GLU A 48 15.40 10.45 14.01
C GLU A 48 15.37 11.49 12.88
N LEU A 49 14.19 11.95 12.46
CA LEU A 49 14.06 13.05 11.48
C LEU A 49 14.69 14.35 12.00
N VAL A 50 14.47 14.69 13.27
CA VAL A 50 15.06 15.89 13.91
C VAL A 50 16.57 15.75 14.03
N ARG A 51 17.08 14.58 14.45
CA ARG A 51 18.52 14.29 14.53
C ARG A 51 19.20 14.38 13.16
N ALA A 52 18.54 13.89 12.12
CA ALA A 52 19.00 13.98 10.75
C ALA A 52 18.80 15.37 10.12
N ARG A 53 18.18 16.33 10.84
CA ARG A 53 17.89 17.70 10.39
C ARG A 53 17.17 17.72 9.04
N VAL A 54 16.18 16.84 8.89
CA VAL A 54 15.44 16.66 7.64
C VAL A 54 14.63 17.93 7.34
N ASP A 55 14.92 18.56 6.20
CA ASP A 55 14.16 19.71 5.72
C ASP A 55 12.89 19.25 5.00
N VAL A 56 11.74 19.40 5.67
CA VAL A 56 10.42 19.03 5.15
C VAL A 56 10.07 19.75 3.85
N ARG A 57 10.66 20.92 3.57
CA ARG A 57 10.41 21.70 2.35
C ARG A 57 10.98 21.03 1.10
N ARG A 58 11.90 20.08 1.27
CA ARG A 58 12.49 19.27 0.19
C ARG A 58 11.65 18.05 -0.19
N MET A 59 10.57 17.79 0.55
CA MET A 59 9.61 16.76 0.17
C MET A 59 8.90 17.12 -1.15
N PRO A 60 8.39 16.12 -1.89
CA PRO A 60 7.66 16.37 -3.12
C PRO A 60 6.49 17.35 -2.91
N PHE A 61 6.42 18.40 -3.74
CA PHE A 61 5.41 19.45 -3.62
C PHE A 61 3.97 18.92 -3.52
N PHE A 62 3.58 17.98 -4.39
CA PHE A 62 2.22 17.43 -4.38
C PHE A 62 1.91 16.55 -3.15
N LEU A 63 2.93 15.97 -2.48
CA LEU A 63 2.72 15.34 -1.18
C LEU A 63 2.37 16.39 -0.12
N LEU A 64 3.17 17.46 -0.04
CA LEU A 64 2.92 18.55 0.91
C LEU A 64 1.57 19.22 0.64
N LEU A 65 1.22 19.43 -0.63
CA LEU A 65 -0.07 19.99 -1.02
C LEU A 65 -1.24 19.07 -0.63
N PHE A 66 -1.11 17.75 -0.81
CA PHE A 66 -2.12 16.79 -0.37
C PHE A 66 -2.32 16.83 1.15
N LEU A 67 -1.22 16.83 1.91
CA LEU A 67 -1.27 16.90 3.38
C LEU A 67 -1.86 18.23 3.88
N ALA A 68 -1.48 19.34 3.25
CA ALA A 68 -2.02 20.66 3.57
C ALA A 68 -3.51 20.75 3.25
N PHE A 69 -3.95 20.21 2.12
CA PHE A 69 -5.37 20.19 1.75
C PHE A 69 -6.19 19.26 2.66
N ALA A 70 -5.65 18.09 3.02
CA ALA A 70 -6.25 17.21 4.02
C ALA A 70 -6.39 17.89 5.38
N ALA A 71 -5.36 18.60 5.85
CA ALA A 71 -5.43 19.36 7.10
C ALA A 71 -6.40 20.54 7.02
N ALA A 72 -6.41 21.28 5.91
CA ALA A 72 -7.36 22.37 5.69
C ALA A 72 -8.80 21.87 5.71
N SER A 73 -9.05 20.62 5.28
CA SER A 73 -10.39 20.03 5.24
C SER A 73 -11.08 19.92 6.58
N ILE A 74 -10.34 19.99 7.69
CA ILE A 74 -10.92 20.09 9.04
C ILE A 74 -11.86 21.29 9.14
N ALA A 75 -11.54 22.41 8.47
CA ALA A 75 -12.31 23.65 8.56
C ALA A 75 -13.72 23.58 7.94
N TRP A 76 -13.94 22.70 6.96
CA TRP A 76 -15.25 22.49 6.34
C TRP A 76 -15.81 21.07 6.53
N SER A 77 -15.12 20.27 7.36
CA SER A 77 -15.49 18.89 7.62
C SER A 77 -16.88 18.81 8.24
N ALA A 78 -17.68 17.83 7.80
CA ALA A 78 -18.93 17.50 8.46
C ALA A 78 -18.72 16.83 9.84
N TYR A 79 -17.49 16.42 10.13
CA TYR A 79 -17.07 15.74 11.35
C TYR A 79 -15.68 16.21 11.79
N PRO A 80 -15.53 17.48 12.27
CA PRO A 80 -14.22 18.09 12.50
C PRO A 80 -13.30 17.29 13.43
N ASP A 81 -13.84 16.71 14.51
CA ASP A 81 -13.05 15.92 15.46
C ASP A 81 -12.50 14.63 14.83
N ALA A 82 -13.34 13.93 14.07
CA ALA A 82 -12.92 12.74 13.32
C ALA A 82 -11.89 13.13 12.26
N SER A 83 -12.06 14.27 11.59
CA SER A 83 -11.09 14.77 10.63
C SER A 83 -9.75 15.14 11.27
N ALA A 84 -9.76 15.77 12.44
CA ALA A 84 -8.54 16.07 13.18
C ALA A 84 -7.78 14.79 13.54
N LEU A 85 -8.49 13.74 13.97
CA LEU A 85 -7.90 12.41 14.21
C LEU A 85 -7.31 11.81 12.92
N GLY A 86 -8.08 11.77 11.84
CA GLY A 86 -7.65 11.19 10.56
C GLY A 86 -6.45 11.91 9.94
N VAL A 87 -6.43 13.24 9.99
CA VAL A 87 -5.28 14.07 9.59
C VAL A 87 -4.07 13.75 10.46
N SER A 88 -4.25 13.66 11.79
CA SER A 88 -3.16 13.32 12.72
C SER A 88 -2.54 11.95 12.40
N LEU A 89 -3.37 10.93 12.12
CA LEU A 89 -2.89 9.60 11.73
C LEU A 89 -2.17 9.60 10.37
N THR A 90 -2.64 10.42 9.43
CA THR A 90 -2.01 10.59 8.10
C THR A 90 -0.65 11.27 8.19
N LEU A 91 -0.54 12.31 9.02
CA LEU A 91 0.71 13.01 9.31
C LEU A 91 1.68 12.09 10.06
N ALA A 92 1.20 11.32 11.03
CA ALA A 92 1.99 10.33 11.76
C ALA A 92 2.55 9.25 10.80
N THR A 93 1.73 8.72 9.90
CA THR A 93 2.17 7.75 8.89
C THR A 93 3.18 8.37 7.92
N THR A 94 2.98 9.64 7.55
CA THR A 94 3.93 10.40 6.72
C THR A 94 5.26 10.59 7.43
N ALA A 95 5.28 10.90 8.73
CA ALA A 95 6.51 11.04 9.50
C ALA A 95 7.30 9.72 9.56
N VAL A 96 6.62 8.60 9.79
CA VAL A 96 7.24 7.26 9.74
C VAL A 96 7.79 6.95 8.35
N ALA A 97 7.02 7.23 7.29
CA ALA A 97 7.45 7.04 5.91
C ALA A 97 8.61 7.97 5.52
N ALA A 98 8.62 9.20 6.01
CA ALA A 98 9.71 10.15 5.83
C ALA A 98 10.99 9.63 6.50
N PHE A 99 10.91 9.10 7.72
CA PHE A 99 12.04 8.46 8.38
C PHE A 99 12.61 7.31 7.53
N LEU A 100 11.74 6.39 7.06
CA LEU A 100 12.15 5.31 6.16
C LEU A 100 12.77 5.84 4.86
N ALA A 101 12.30 6.98 4.36
CA ALA A 101 12.77 7.59 3.12
C ALA A 101 14.09 8.36 3.25
N THR A 102 14.30 9.10 4.34
CA THR A 102 15.42 10.04 4.47
C THR A 102 16.53 9.56 5.40
N CYS A 103 16.26 8.59 6.29
CA CYS A 103 17.25 8.10 7.24
C CYS A 103 17.88 6.75 6.83
N LEU A 104 17.28 6.05 5.86
CA LEU A 104 17.81 4.79 5.32
C LEU A 104 18.23 4.98 3.86
N SER A 105 19.22 4.22 3.41
CA SER A 105 19.50 4.03 1.98
C SER A 105 18.37 3.28 1.28
N TRP A 106 18.35 3.29 -0.06
CA TRP A 106 17.41 2.44 -0.81
C TRP A 106 17.61 0.95 -0.53
N GLU A 107 18.86 0.51 -0.43
CA GLU A 107 19.20 -0.89 -0.14
C GLU A 107 18.68 -1.32 1.23
N GLU A 108 18.86 -0.48 2.25
CA GLU A 108 18.37 -0.76 3.60
C GLU A 108 16.84 -0.77 3.67
N VAL A 109 16.14 0.09 2.92
CA VAL A 109 14.67 0.01 2.82
C VAL A 109 14.23 -1.31 2.21
N LEU A 110 14.83 -1.74 1.09
CA LEU A 110 14.46 -3.02 0.46
C LEU A 110 14.85 -4.22 1.32
N GLU A 111 15.95 -4.15 2.06
CA GLU A 111 16.40 -5.20 2.98
C GLU A 111 15.46 -5.32 4.18
N THR A 112 15.21 -4.22 4.89
CA THR A 112 14.29 -4.20 6.03
C THR A 112 12.87 -4.57 5.64
N PHE A 113 12.40 -4.13 4.47
CA PHE A 113 11.12 -4.57 3.90
C PHE A 113 11.11 -6.07 3.64
N SER A 114 12.13 -6.60 2.96
CA SER A 114 12.29 -8.04 2.69
C SER A 114 12.27 -8.86 3.98
N ASP A 115 13.05 -8.47 4.98
CA ASP A 115 13.13 -9.19 6.26
C ASP A 115 11.82 -9.16 7.01
N THR A 116 11.14 -8.02 7.03
CA THR A 116 9.81 -7.88 7.64
C THR A 116 8.79 -8.78 6.94
N MET A 117 8.78 -8.79 5.60
CA MET A 117 7.84 -9.62 4.85
C MET A 117 8.06 -11.12 5.09
N ARG A 118 9.31 -11.58 5.26
CA ARG A 118 9.60 -12.98 5.63
C ARG A 118 8.90 -13.35 6.94
N TRP A 119 8.99 -12.50 7.96
CA TRP A 119 8.30 -12.72 9.23
C TRP A 119 6.78 -12.72 9.07
N VAL A 120 6.22 -11.73 8.36
CA VAL A 120 4.76 -11.63 8.18
C VAL A 120 4.21 -12.86 7.43
N LEU A 121 4.87 -13.31 6.37
CA LEU A 121 4.44 -14.48 5.60
C LEU A 121 4.64 -15.77 6.38
N GLY A 122 5.82 -15.96 6.98
CA GLY A 122 6.13 -17.14 7.78
C GLY A 122 5.18 -17.30 8.97
N LEU A 123 4.96 -16.24 9.74
CA LEU A 123 4.03 -16.24 10.86
C LEU A 123 2.59 -16.42 10.40
N SER A 124 2.19 -15.87 9.25
CA SER A 124 0.84 -16.08 8.69
C SER A 124 0.56 -17.54 8.38
N LEU A 125 1.49 -18.22 7.69
CA LEU A 125 1.32 -19.63 7.37
C LEU A 125 1.41 -20.51 8.62
N LEU A 126 2.32 -20.20 9.54
CA LEU A 126 2.42 -20.91 10.82
C LEU A 126 1.13 -20.75 11.63
N PHE A 127 0.58 -19.54 11.72
CA PHE A 127 -0.67 -19.26 12.42
C PHE A 127 -1.83 -20.06 11.82
N GLU A 128 -2.02 -20.03 10.51
CA GLU A 128 -3.08 -20.80 9.83
C GLU A 128 -2.88 -22.31 9.98
N PHE A 129 -1.64 -22.78 9.93
CA PHE A 129 -1.32 -24.19 10.19
C PHE A 129 -1.65 -24.58 11.63
N VAL A 130 -1.28 -23.76 12.62
CA VAL A 130 -1.57 -24.04 14.03
C VAL A 130 -3.07 -24.08 14.27
N VAL A 131 -3.81 -23.12 13.71
CA VAL A 131 -5.28 -23.11 13.79
C VAL A 131 -5.86 -24.36 13.14
N ALA A 132 -5.37 -24.75 11.96
CA ALA A 132 -5.92 -25.90 11.23
C ALA A 132 -5.56 -27.27 11.83
N ALA A 133 -4.33 -27.45 12.28
CA ALA A 133 -3.85 -28.73 12.78
C ALA A 133 -4.23 -29.00 14.24
N PHE A 134 -4.14 -27.97 15.09
CA PHE A 134 -4.28 -28.11 16.55
C PHE A 134 -5.57 -27.50 17.09
N VAL A 135 -5.92 -26.26 16.70
CA VAL A 135 -7.13 -25.60 17.22
C VAL A 135 -8.41 -26.16 16.61
N ARG A 136 -8.38 -26.50 15.32
CA ARG A 136 -9.44 -27.15 14.53
C ARG A 136 -10.81 -26.46 14.56
N ARG A 137 -10.83 -25.17 14.89
CA ARG A 137 -12.02 -24.30 14.87
C ARG A 137 -11.63 -22.87 14.48
N PRO A 138 -12.56 -22.08 13.93
CA PRO A 138 -12.33 -20.66 13.68
C PRO A 138 -11.91 -19.93 14.97
N VAL A 139 -11.04 -18.94 14.83
CA VAL A 139 -10.46 -18.15 15.91
C VAL A 139 -10.91 -16.70 15.79
N LEU A 140 -11.43 -16.15 16.89
CA LEU A 140 -11.79 -14.75 17.02
C LEU A 140 -10.59 -13.93 17.53
N PRO A 141 -10.56 -12.61 17.28
CA PRO A 141 -9.68 -11.67 17.97
C PRO A 141 -9.76 -11.82 19.50
N LEU A 142 -8.65 -11.57 20.21
CA LEU A 142 -8.56 -11.86 21.65
C LEU A 142 -9.41 -10.93 22.54
N TRP A 143 -9.64 -9.70 22.08
CA TRP A 143 -10.14 -8.59 22.92
C TRP A 143 -11.51 -8.06 22.51
N VAL A 144 -12.15 -8.68 21.52
CA VAL A 144 -13.46 -8.23 21.01
C VAL A 144 -14.51 -9.24 21.42
N ASP A 145 -15.51 -8.75 22.14
CA ASP A 145 -16.67 -9.55 22.51
C ASP A 145 -17.71 -9.48 21.38
N TYR A 146 -18.17 -10.65 20.96
CA TYR A 146 -19.22 -10.83 19.96
C TYR A 146 -20.40 -11.64 20.53
N SER A 147 -20.46 -11.81 21.85
CA SER A 147 -21.49 -12.62 22.53
C SER A 147 -22.91 -12.09 22.33
N ASP A 148 -23.06 -10.79 22.12
CA ASP A 148 -24.34 -10.14 21.84
C ASP A 148 -24.88 -10.39 20.42
N LEU A 149 -24.06 -10.96 19.52
CA LEU A 149 -24.47 -11.24 18.14
C LEU A 149 -25.03 -12.66 18.01
N GLU A 150 -26.28 -12.78 17.55
CA GLU A 150 -26.92 -14.07 17.26
C GLU A 150 -26.10 -14.91 16.26
N LYS A 151 -25.43 -14.25 15.30
CA LYS A 151 -24.55 -14.88 14.33
C LYS A 151 -23.35 -13.99 14.03
N ILE A 152 -22.15 -14.50 14.32
CA ILE A 152 -20.90 -13.81 14.05
C ILE A 152 -20.60 -13.84 12.54
N PRO A 153 -20.48 -12.68 11.87
CA PRO A 153 -20.08 -12.63 10.46
C PRO A 153 -18.71 -13.24 10.23
N ALA A 154 -18.55 -13.95 9.10
CA ALA A 154 -17.29 -14.60 8.74
C ALA A 154 -16.09 -13.63 8.64
N ALA A 155 -16.35 -12.34 8.43
CA ALA A 155 -15.33 -11.29 8.33
C ALA A 155 -14.70 -10.91 9.68
N PHE A 156 -15.34 -11.26 10.82
CA PHE A 156 -14.84 -10.93 12.16
C PHE A 156 -13.86 -11.98 12.70
N TYR A 157 -13.78 -13.15 12.09
CA TYR A 157 -12.81 -14.17 12.48
C TYR A 157 -11.41 -13.78 12.03
N TRP A 158 -10.46 -13.90 12.96
CA TRP A 158 -9.03 -13.72 12.69
C TRP A 158 -8.51 -14.84 11.79
N SER A 159 -8.83 -16.10 12.12
CA SER A 159 -8.70 -17.23 11.19
C SER A 159 -10.00 -17.99 11.11
N ARG A 160 -10.39 -18.36 9.89
CA ARG A 160 -11.58 -19.16 9.63
C ARG A 160 -11.35 -20.67 9.65
N ASN A 161 -10.13 -21.13 9.99
CA ASN A 161 -9.78 -22.55 9.98
C ASN A 161 -10.04 -23.22 8.60
N LEU A 162 -9.56 -22.60 7.53
CA LEU A 162 -9.87 -23.05 6.16
C LEU A 162 -8.69 -23.66 5.40
N LEU A 163 -7.49 -23.73 6.01
CA LEU A 163 -6.28 -24.20 5.33
C LEU A 163 -6.45 -25.61 4.76
N PHE A 164 -6.90 -26.58 5.57
CA PHE A 164 -7.14 -27.96 5.11
C PHE A 164 -8.51 -28.17 4.48
N ALA A 165 -9.45 -27.24 4.66
CA ALA A 165 -10.76 -27.26 4.00
C ALA A 165 -10.72 -26.68 2.57
N GLY A 166 -9.55 -26.24 2.11
CA GLY A 166 -9.39 -25.66 0.77
C GLY A 166 -10.11 -24.33 0.62
N GLY A 167 -10.27 -23.55 1.69
CA GLY A 167 -10.78 -22.18 1.63
C GLY A 167 -9.66 -21.14 1.60
N ARG A 168 -10.03 -19.86 1.72
CA ARG A 168 -9.09 -18.73 1.69
C ARG A 168 -8.45 -18.57 3.07
N ILE A 169 -7.13 -18.40 3.10
CA ILE A 169 -6.41 -18.08 4.34
C ILE A 169 -6.29 -16.57 4.55
N GLN A 170 -6.27 -16.15 5.81
CA GLN A 170 -6.20 -14.76 6.27
C GLN A 170 -4.83 -14.42 6.87
N GLY A 171 -4.14 -15.41 7.44
CA GLY A 171 -2.86 -15.22 8.14
C GLY A 171 -2.99 -14.38 9.40
N ILE A 172 -1.84 -13.95 9.92
CA ILE A 172 -1.81 -13.13 11.14
C ILE A 172 -2.46 -11.75 10.94
N VAL A 173 -2.58 -11.28 9.70
CA VAL A 173 -3.22 -10.01 9.35
C VAL A 173 -4.75 -10.10 9.26
N GLY A 174 -5.35 -11.29 9.46
CA GLY A 174 -6.81 -11.44 9.56
C GLY A 174 -7.61 -11.18 8.29
N ASN A 175 -6.96 -10.95 7.15
CA ASN A 175 -7.63 -10.67 5.89
C ASN A 175 -6.84 -11.25 4.70
N ALA A 176 -7.52 -12.08 3.91
CA ALA A 176 -6.92 -12.76 2.77
C ALA A 176 -6.39 -11.81 1.69
N ASN A 177 -7.07 -10.67 1.46
CA ASN A 177 -6.61 -9.71 0.46
C ASN A 177 -5.39 -8.93 0.95
N ILE A 178 -5.36 -8.54 2.23
CA ILE A 178 -4.18 -7.89 2.84
C ILE A 178 -2.98 -8.84 2.74
N LEU A 179 -3.14 -10.08 3.21
CA LEU A 179 -2.06 -11.08 3.15
C LEU A 179 -1.60 -11.32 1.72
N GLY A 180 -2.54 -11.47 0.78
CA GLY A 180 -2.23 -11.65 -0.63
C GLY A 180 -1.42 -10.47 -1.18
N MET A 181 -1.82 -9.24 -0.86
CA MET A 181 -1.10 -8.06 -1.30
C MET A 181 0.31 -8.00 -0.72
N LEU A 182 0.48 -8.26 0.57
CA LEU A 182 1.81 -8.32 1.20
C LEU A 182 2.68 -9.40 0.56
N ALA A 183 2.12 -10.57 0.24
CA ALA A 183 2.83 -11.63 -0.47
C ALA A 183 3.26 -11.20 -1.88
N LEU A 184 2.44 -10.42 -2.61
CA LEU A 184 2.82 -9.89 -3.92
C LEU A 184 3.95 -8.87 -3.81
N LEU A 185 3.84 -7.90 -2.88
CA LEU A 185 4.89 -6.90 -2.66
C LEU A 185 6.21 -7.56 -2.24
N ALA A 186 6.13 -8.57 -1.36
CA ALA A 186 7.27 -9.39 -0.95
C ALA A 186 7.89 -10.14 -2.14
N LEU A 187 7.06 -10.78 -2.97
CA LEU A 187 7.51 -11.53 -4.15
C LEU A 187 8.28 -10.64 -5.12
N ILE A 188 7.77 -9.42 -5.39
CA ILE A 188 8.46 -8.44 -6.23
C ILE A 188 9.88 -8.18 -5.68
N VAL A 189 10.00 -7.85 -4.40
CA VAL A 189 11.30 -7.53 -3.79
C VAL A 189 12.22 -8.76 -3.74
N PHE A 190 11.71 -9.94 -3.39
CA PHE A 190 12.50 -11.17 -3.34
C PHE A 190 13.08 -11.55 -4.71
N VAL A 191 12.26 -11.46 -5.77
CA VAL A 191 12.71 -11.74 -7.15
C VAL A 191 13.75 -10.73 -7.59
N LEU A 192 13.53 -9.44 -7.37
CA LEU A 192 14.51 -8.40 -7.74
C LEU A 192 15.84 -8.60 -7.01
N ARG A 193 15.82 -8.90 -5.71
CA ARG A 193 17.04 -9.18 -4.92
C ARG A 193 17.75 -10.46 -5.37
N LEU A 194 17.01 -11.52 -5.70
CA LEU A 194 17.56 -12.75 -6.25
C LEU A 194 18.28 -12.50 -7.58
N VAL A 195 17.64 -11.77 -8.51
CA VAL A 195 18.24 -11.44 -9.81
C VAL A 195 19.42 -10.49 -9.65
N ALA A 196 19.38 -9.58 -8.67
CA ALA A 196 20.51 -8.74 -8.26
C ALA A 196 21.64 -9.52 -7.56
N ARG A 197 21.48 -10.84 -7.36
CA ARG A 197 22.43 -11.73 -6.65
C ARG A 197 22.75 -11.27 -5.23
N LYS A 198 21.75 -10.70 -4.53
CA LYS A 198 21.89 -10.26 -3.13
C LYS A 198 21.41 -11.34 -2.16
N GLY A 199 22.31 -11.77 -1.28
CA GLY A 199 22.05 -12.81 -0.27
C GLY A 199 22.13 -14.23 -0.82
N SER A 200 21.69 -15.20 -0.01
CA SER A 200 21.72 -16.62 -0.40
C SER A 200 20.63 -16.93 -1.44
N PRO A 201 20.97 -17.53 -2.60
CA PRO A 201 19.98 -17.89 -3.62
C PRO A 201 19.03 -18.99 -3.15
N VAL A 202 19.50 -19.92 -2.32
CA VAL A 202 18.67 -20.98 -1.72
C VAL A 202 17.61 -20.36 -0.81
N TRP A 203 18.02 -19.41 0.03
CA TRP A 203 17.11 -18.70 0.93
C TRP A 203 16.12 -17.82 0.16
N ALA A 204 16.57 -17.17 -0.92
CA ALA A 204 15.70 -16.38 -1.77
C ALA A 204 14.63 -17.25 -2.45
N TRP A 205 15.01 -18.39 -3.04
CA TRP A 205 14.05 -19.32 -3.64
C TRP A 205 13.04 -19.89 -2.64
N PHE A 206 13.49 -20.24 -1.43
CA PHE A 206 12.59 -20.67 -0.37
C PHE A 206 11.48 -19.64 -0.10
N TRP A 207 11.84 -18.37 0.09
CA TRP A 207 10.86 -17.32 0.36
C TRP A 207 10.02 -16.92 -0.85
N ILE A 208 10.54 -17.05 -2.07
CA ILE A 208 9.75 -16.91 -3.30
C ILE A 208 8.66 -17.99 -3.34
N VAL A 209 9.00 -19.25 -3.06
CA VAL A 209 8.02 -20.35 -3.01
C VAL A 209 6.97 -20.08 -1.93
N ILE A 210 7.38 -19.64 -0.74
CA ILE A 210 6.45 -19.26 0.34
C ILE A 210 5.51 -18.11 -0.09
N ALA A 211 6.04 -17.08 -0.75
CA ALA A 211 5.22 -15.96 -1.23
C ALA A 211 4.21 -16.42 -2.31
N VAL A 212 4.65 -17.24 -3.28
CA VAL A 212 3.77 -17.81 -4.33
C VAL A 212 2.70 -18.72 -3.72
N ALA A 213 3.06 -19.58 -2.77
CA ALA A 213 2.11 -20.44 -2.07
C ALA A 213 1.08 -19.59 -1.29
N THR A 214 1.53 -18.53 -0.61
CA THR A 214 0.63 -17.61 0.10
C THR A 214 -0.34 -16.91 -0.85
N LEU A 215 0.13 -16.43 -2.00
CA LEU A 215 -0.71 -15.87 -3.06
C LEU A 215 -1.79 -16.86 -3.52
N ALA A 216 -1.40 -18.12 -3.77
CA ALA A 216 -2.34 -19.15 -4.18
C ALA A 216 -3.40 -19.47 -3.10
N LEU A 217 -3.00 -19.52 -1.82
CA LEU A 217 -3.89 -19.84 -0.70
C LEU A 217 -4.84 -18.68 -0.33
N THR A 218 -4.45 -17.43 -0.59
CA THR A 218 -5.31 -16.26 -0.32
C THR A 218 -6.44 -16.09 -1.34
N ARG A 219 -6.28 -16.63 -2.56
CA ARG A 219 -7.27 -16.60 -3.66
C ARG A 219 -7.89 -15.22 -3.91
N SER A 220 -7.07 -14.17 -3.89
CA SER A 220 -7.54 -12.80 -4.12
C SER A 220 -7.44 -12.42 -5.60
N SER A 221 -8.58 -12.24 -6.27
CA SER A 221 -8.62 -11.84 -7.68
C SER A 221 -7.94 -10.48 -7.92
N THR A 222 -8.14 -9.52 -7.01
CA THR A 222 -7.49 -8.20 -7.08
C THR A 222 -5.96 -8.33 -7.08
N VAL A 223 -5.42 -9.18 -6.20
CA VAL A 223 -3.97 -9.38 -6.10
C VAL A 223 -3.42 -10.12 -7.33
N VAL A 224 -4.17 -11.08 -7.88
CA VAL A 224 -3.78 -11.73 -9.14
C VAL A 224 -3.68 -10.72 -10.29
N VAL A 225 -4.67 -9.83 -10.44
CA VAL A 225 -4.65 -8.77 -11.46
C VAL A 225 -3.47 -7.81 -11.23
N ALA A 226 -3.20 -7.42 -9.98
CA ALA A 226 -2.05 -6.61 -9.62
C ALA A 226 -0.71 -7.30 -9.97
N GLY A 227 -0.60 -8.61 -9.74
CA GLY A 227 0.57 -9.40 -10.08
C GLY A 227 0.80 -9.49 -11.58
N VAL A 228 -0.26 -9.74 -12.36
CA VAL A 228 -0.19 -9.73 -13.83
C VAL A 228 0.26 -8.36 -14.35
N ALA A 229 -0.32 -7.27 -13.82
CA ALA A 229 0.09 -5.92 -14.20
C ALA A 229 1.57 -5.64 -13.88
N ALA A 230 2.05 -6.05 -12.69
CA ALA A 230 3.45 -5.91 -12.32
C ALA A 230 4.39 -6.70 -13.25
N VAL A 231 4.02 -7.93 -13.64
CA VAL A 231 4.79 -8.74 -14.61
C VAL A 231 4.81 -8.09 -15.99
N LEU A 232 3.67 -7.59 -16.48
CA LEU A 232 3.59 -6.91 -17.77
C LEU A 232 4.44 -5.63 -17.79
N VAL A 233 4.42 -4.84 -16.73
CA VAL A 233 5.27 -3.64 -16.59
C VAL A 233 6.74 -4.03 -16.50
N ALA A 234 7.10 -5.09 -15.77
CA ALA A 234 8.47 -5.58 -15.69
C ALA A 234 8.99 -6.05 -17.06
N ALA A 235 8.16 -6.77 -17.83
CA ALA A 235 8.48 -7.21 -19.18
C ALA A 235 8.64 -6.01 -20.13
N PHE A 236 7.71 -5.05 -20.07
CA PHE A 236 7.78 -3.82 -20.86
C PHE A 236 9.05 -3.02 -20.55
N LEU A 237 9.36 -2.85 -19.25
CA LEU A 237 10.57 -2.18 -18.80
C LEU A 237 11.83 -2.89 -19.32
N TRP A 238 11.87 -4.21 -19.28
CA TRP A 238 12.98 -4.99 -19.81
C TRP A 238 13.18 -4.78 -21.32
N VAL A 239 12.10 -4.70 -22.10
CA VAL A 239 12.17 -4.36 -23.54
C VAL A 239 12.70 -2.93 -23.72
N VAL A 240 12.14 -1.94 -23.01
CA VAL A 240 12.57 -0.53 -23.10
C VAL A 240 14.07 -0.40 -22.81
N ARG A 241 14.57 -1.08 -21.78
CA ARG A 241 15.99 -1.04 -21.40
C ARG A 241 16.94 -1.68 -22.40
N ARG A 242 16.45 -2.60 -23.25
CA ARG A 242 17.24 -3.22 -24.33
C ARG A 242 17.27 -2.40 -25.61
N THR A 243 16.58 -1.25 -25.63
CA THR A 243 16.50 -0.38 -26.79
C THR A 243 17.23 0.94 -26.54
N SER A 244 17.73 1.56 -27.60
CA SER A 244 18.44 2.85 -27.56
C SER A 244 17.90 3.81 -28.63
N GLY A 245 18.24 5.10 -28.49
CA GLY A 245 17.91 6.14 -29.48
C GLY A 245 16.41 6.24 -29.80
N THR A 246 16.08 6.41 -31.09
CA THR A 246 14.71 6.52 -31.60
C THR A 246 13.89 5.26 -31.31
N THR A 247 14.48 4.07 -31.38
CA THR A 247 13.78 2.81 -31.09
C THR A 247 13.23 2.79 -29.67
N ARG A 248 14.00 3.30 -28.70
CA ARG A 248 13.53 3.41 -27.31
C ARG A 248 12.32 4.33 -27.17
N LEU A 249 12.31 5.45 -27.89
CA LEU A 249 11.16 6.36 -27.91
C LEU A 249 9.94 5.70 -28.54
N VAL A 250 10.11 4.99 -29.65
CA VAL A 250 9.03 4.27 -30.34
C VAL A 250 8.45 3.18 -29.45
N VAL A 251 9.29 2.33 -28.83
CA VAL A 251 8.85 1.29 -27.89
C VAL A 251 8.14 1.89 -26.69
N PHE A 252 8.67 2.99 -26.14
CA PHE A 252 8.03 3.66 -25.02
C PHE A 252 6.66 4.22 -25.41
N ALA A 253 6.57 4.93 -26.54
CA ALA A 253 5.32 5.52 -27.02
C ALA A 253 4.28 4.44 -27.37
N SER A 254 4.69 3.37 -28.06
CA SER A 254 3.80 2.28 -28.43
C SER A 254 3.31 1.50 -27.21
N GLY A 255 4.19 1.17 -26.27
CA GLY A 255 3.80 0.51 -25.02
C GLY A 255 2.90 1.38 -24.14
N THR A 256 3.14 2.69 -24.10
CA THR A 256 2.26 3.64 -23.41
C THR A 256 0.88 3.69 -24.07
N LEU A 257 0.83 3.75 -25.41
CA LEU A 257 -0.43 3.74 -26.16
C LEU A 257 -1.20 2.44 -25.94
N VAL A 258 -0.53 1.28 -25.95
CA VAL A 258 -1.12 -0.03 -25.65
C VAL A 258 -1.65 -0.07 -24.22
N GLY A 259 -0.90 0.47 -23.25
CA GLY A 259 -1.34 0.58 -21.86
C GLY A 259 -2.61 1.43 -21.71
N ILE A 260 -2.63 2.61 -22.35
CA ILE A 260 -3.80 3.49 -22.38
C ILE A 260 -4.98 2.76 -23.05
N ALA A 261 -4.77 2.13 -24.20
CA ALA A 261 -5.80 1.38 -24.91
C ALA A 261 -6.36 0.23 -24.06
N ALA A 262 -5.52 -0.49 -23.31
CA ALA A 262 -5.96 -1.55 -22.40
C ALA A 262 -6.80 -1.01 -21.24
N VAL A 263 -6.43 0.14 -20.66
CA VAL A 263 -7.23 0.80 -19.62
C VAL A 263 -8.56 1.28 -20.17
N VAL A 264 -8.57 1.93 -21.34
CA VAL A 264 -9.79 2.38 -22.01
C VAL A 264 -10.69 1.19 -22.35
N ALA A 265 -10.12 0.12 -22.89
CA ALA A 265 -10.85 -1.11 -23.18
C ALA A 265 -11.46 -1.72 -21.90
N ALA A 266 -10.73 -1.74 -20.79
CA ALA A 266 -11.25 -2.22 -19.51
C ALA A 266 -12.42 -1.36 -18.98
N ILE A 267 -12.36 -0.03 -19.16
CA ILE A 267 -13.43 0.89 -18.77
C ILE A 267 -14.66 0.71 -19.66
N VAL A 268 -14.48 0.66 -20.98
CA VAL A 268 -15.59 0.54 -21.94
C VAL A 268 -16.22 -0.85 -21.86
N ALA A 269 -15.41 -1.90 -21.77
CA ALA A 269 -15.87 -3.28 -21.66
C ALA A 269 -16.22 -3.66 -20.21
N ARG A 270 -16.36 -2.70 -19.29
CA ARG A 270 -16.67 -2.99 -17.87
C ARG A 270 -17.88 -3.92 -17.73
N GLY A 271 -18.99 -3.66 -18.42
CA GLY A 271 -20.21 -4.48 -18.31
C GLY A 271 -19.98 -5.94 -18.72
N PRO A 272 -19.49 -6.19 -19.95
CA PRO A 272 -19.15 -7.54 -20.41
C PRO A 272 -18.06 -8.24 -19.58
N LEU A 273 -17.01 -7.53 -19.16
CA LEU A 273 -15.95 -8.08 -18.31
C LEU A 273 -16.50 -8.50 -16.94
N LEU A 274 -17.36 -7.68 -16.34
CA LEU A 274 -18.04 -8.00 -15.08
C LEU A 274 -19.02 -9.17 -15.24
N ALA A 275 -19.65 -9.32 -16.41
CA ALA A 275 -20.51 -10.47 -16.72
C ALA A 275 -19.71 -11.77 -16.95
N LEU A 276 -18.56 -11.69 -17.64
CA LEU A 276 -17.65 -12.81 -17.90
C LEU A 276 -16.94 -13.31 -16.62
N LEU A 277 -16.60 -12.40 -15.71
CA LEU A 277 -16.02 -12.73 -14.40
C LEU A 277 -17.04 -13.34 -13.42
N GLY A 278 -18.31 -13.43 -13.83
CA GLY A 278 -19.41 -13.94 -13.04
C GLY A 278 -19.81 -12.99 -11.91
N LYS A 279 -21.08 -13.08 -11.51
CA LYS A 279 -21.63 -12.42 -10.31
C LYS A 279 -21.01 -13.04 -9.04
N SER A 280 -19.71 -12.85 -8.84
CA SER A 280 -19.10 -13.24 -7.56
C SER A 280 -19.70 -12.34 -6.46
N PRO A 281 -20.05 -12.91 -5.30
CA PRO A 281 -20.62 -12.11 -4.20
C PRO A 281 -19.76 -10.92 -3.78
N ASP A 282 -18.42 -11.02 -3.93
CA ASP A 282 -17.48 -9.93 -3.63
C ASP A 282 -17.67 -8.74 -4.57
N LEU A 283 -17.87 -9.01 -5.87
CA LEU A 283 -18.06 -7.97 -6.87
C LEU A 283 -19.42 -7.28 -6.73
N THR A 284 -20.48 -8.05 -6.47
CA THR A 284 -21.83 -7.51 -6.22
C THR A 284 -21.83 -6.60 -4.99
N ASN A 285 -21.19 -7.03 -3.89
CA ASN A 285 -21.06 -6.20 -2.70
C ASN A 285 -20.33 -4.88 -3.02
N ARG A 286 -19.20 -4.90 -3.74
CA ARG A 286 -18.44 -3.68 -4.06
C ARG A 286 -19.21 -2.68 -4.92
N LEU A 287 -20.01 -3.16 -5.88
CA LEU A 287 -20.83 -2.27 -6.71
C LEU A 287 -21.86 -1.52 -5.85
N GLU A 288 -22.48 -2.19 -4.87
CA GLU A 288 -23.39 -1.55 -3.92
C GLU A 288 -22.68 -0.48 -3.08
N ILE A 289 -21.45 -0.78 -2.61
CA ILE A 289 -20.62 0.20 -1.88
C ILE A 289 -20.37 1.43 -2.77
N TRP A 290 -19.94 1.22 -4.02
CA TRP A 290 -19.58 2.32 -4.91
C TRP A 290 -20.77 3.18 -5.30
N GLU A 291 -21.96 2.60 -5.44
CA GLU A 291 -23.19 3.35 -5.70
C GLU A 291 -23.55 4.26 -4.52
N LYS A 292 -23.61 3.70 -3.31
CA LYS A 292 -23.94 4.46 -2.09
C LYS A 292 -22.91 5.56 -1.80
N VAL A 293 -21.63 5.22 -1.87
CA VAL A 293 -20.53 6.17 -1.64
C VAL A 293 -20.48 7.22 -2.73
N GLY A 294 -20.70 6.83 -3.99
CA GLY A 294 -20.75 7.76 -5.11
C GLY A 294 -21.88 8.77 -4.99
N ALA A 295 -23.07 8.34 -4.55
CA ALA A 295 -24.19 9.21 -4.27
C ALA A 295 -23.86 10.22 -3.16
N LEU A 296 -23.30 9.75 -2.04
CA LEU A 296 -22.88 10.62 -0.93
C LEU A 296 -21.78 11.61 -1.35
N ALA A 297 -20.79 11.16 -2.13
CA ALA A 297 -19.73 12.02 -2.63
C ALA A 297 -20.25 13.11 -3.58
N ALA A 298 -21.31 12.81 -4.35
CA ALA A 298 -21.94 13.76 -5.26
C ALA A 298 -22.66 14.92 -4.54
N GLU A 299 -22.96 14.80 -3.25
CA GLU A 299 -23.52 15.89 -2.45
C GLU A 299 -22.50 17.00 -2.18
N ARG A 300 -21.20 16.68 -2.11
CA ARG A 300 -20.10 17.65 -1.89
C ARG A 300 -18.96 17.44 -2.90
N PRO A 301 -19.21 17.58 -4.22
CA PRO A 301 -18.32 17.05 -5.25
C PRO A 301 -17.01 17.84 -5.42
N VAL A 302 -16.93 19.07 -4.92
CA VAL A 302 -15.77 19.96 -5.14
C VAL A 302 -14.68 19.73 -4.10
N ALA A 303 -15.01 19.87 -2.80
CA ALA A 303 -14.06 19.83 -1.68
C ALA A 303 -14.31 18.66 -0.70
N GLY A 304 -15.33 17.84 -0.94
CA GLY A 304 -15.63 16.65 -0.15
C GLY A 304 -16.20 16.92 1.25
N TRP A 305 -16.28 15.85 2.03
CA TRP A 305 -16.89 15.83 3.36
C TRP A 305 -15.92 16.08 4.52
N GLY A 306 -14.61 16.05 4.28
CA GLY A 306 -13.56 16.12 5.29
C GLY A 306 -12.68 14.87 5.27
N TRP A 307 -11.36 15.04 5.37
CA TRP A 307 -10.43 13.91 5.42
C TRP A 307 -10.47 13.21 6.78
N VAL A 308 -10.72 11.91 6.80
CA VAL A 308 -10.66 11.04 7.99
C VAL A 308 -9.67 9.88 7.83
N SER A 309 -9.07 9.72 6.64
CA SER A 309 -8.25 8.55 6.31
C SER A 309 -9.09 7.26 6.35
N TYR A 310 -9.11 6.54 7.48
CA TYR A 310 -9.99 5.38 7.70
C TYR A 310 -11.32 5.85 8.29
N TRP A 311 -12.44 5.28 7.83
CA TRP A 311 -13.75 5.74 8.30
C TRP A 311 -14.00 5.38 9.76
N VAL A 312 -14.52 6.34 10.52
CA VAL A 312 -14.72 6.21 11.95
C VAL A 312 -16.10 5.60 12.22
N PRO A 313 -16.19 4.41 12.85
CA PRO A 313 -17.44 3.63 12.91
C PRO A 313 -18.56 4.24 13.76
N TRP A 314 -18.30 5.29 14.53
CA TRP A 314 -19.28 5.95 15.41
C TRP A 314 -19.65 7.36 14.96
N VAL A 315 -19.30 7.73 13.72
CA VAL A 315 -19.48 9.09 13.21
C VAL A 315 -20.32 9.04 11.95
N HIS A 316 -21.46 9.74 11.94
CA HIS A 316 -22.27 9.92 10.74
C HIS A 316 -21.50 10.66 9.63
N PRO A 317 -21.55 10.20 8.36
CA PRO A 317 -22.42 9.14 7.84
C PRO A 317 -21.82 7.73 7.90
N PHE A 318 -20.63 7.51 8.46
CA PHE A 318 -19.89 6.24 8.34
C PHE A 318 -20.38 5.11 9.27
N ASP A 319 -21.17 5.42 10.28
CA ASP A 319 -21.72 4.49 11.24
C ASP A 319 -22.74 3.51 10.62
N ASP A 320 -23.47 3.95 9.59
CA ASP A 320 -24.46 3.12 8.90
C ASP A 320 -24.42 3.20 7.36
N LEU A 321 -23.47 3.93 6.75
CA LEU A 321 -23.40 4.15 5.28
C LEU A 321 -23.59 2.89 4.45
N VAL A 322 -22.85 1.83 4.80
CA VAL A 322 -22.87 0.54 4.10
C VAL A 322 -22.84 -0.59 5.12
N VAL A 323 -24.00 -1.25 5.28
CA VAL A 323 -24.12 -2.49 6.05
C VAL A 323 -24.45 -3.64 5.12
N ILE A 324 -23.52 -4.58 4.98
CA ILE A 324 -23.72 -5.80 4.17
C ILE A 324 -23.56 -7.02 5.07
N LYS A 325 -24.61 -7.85 5.15
CA LYS A 325 -24.64 -9.07 5.98
C LYS A 325 -24.29 -8.81 7.45
N GLY A 326 -24.79 -7.70 8.01
CA GLY A 326 -24.58 -7.32 9.41
C GLY A 326 -23.19 -6.77 9.72
N VAL A 327 -22.37 -6.45 8.70
CA VAL A 327 -21.06 -5.82 8.87
C VAL A 327 -21.11 -4.42 8.29
N THR A 328 -20.78 -3.42 9.11
CA THR A 328 -20.53 -2.05 8.66
C THR A 328 -19.18 -1.98 7.96
N TYR A 329 -19.19 -1.51 6.71
CA TYR A 329 -18.00 -1.35 5.89
C TYR A 329 -17.43 0.06 6.04
N LEU A 330 -16.18 0.15 6.51
CA LEU A 330 -15.51 1.40 6.91
C LEU A 330 -14.50 1.89 5.87
N GLN A 331 -14.76 1.61 4.60
CA GLN A 331 -13.97 2.09 3.47
C GLN A 331 -14.76 1.97 2.17
N ALA A 332 -14.43 2.79 1.18
CA ALA A 332 -15.07 2.74 -0.14
C ALA A 332 -14.70 1.50 -0.97
N HIS A 333 -13.72 0.71 -0.53
CA HIS A 333 -13.14 -0.37 -1.34
C HIS A 333 -12.65 0.14 -2.72
N ASN A 334 -12.21 1.39 -2.76
CA ASN A 334 -11.63 2.05 -3.92
C ASN A 334 -11.02 3.37 -3.43
N ALA A 335 -9.70 3.47 -3.43
CA ALA A 335 -9.00 4.62 -2.85
C ALA A 335 -9.36 5.94 -3.53
N TRP A 336 -9.64 5.93 -4.84
CA TRP A 336 -9.95 7.13 -5.61
C TRP A 336 -11.36 7.64 -5.30
N LEU A 337 -12.32 6.72 -5.18
CA LEU A 337 -13.67 7.05 -4.74
C LEU A 337 -13.66 7.53 -3.27
N ASP A 338 -12.81 6.93 -2.44
CA ASP A 338 -12.65 7.35 -1.04
C ASP A 338 -12.08 8.78 -0.93
N VAL A 339 -11.04 9.09 -1.71
CA VAL A 339 -10.51 10.46 -1.81
C VAL A 339 -11.57 11.41 -2.37
N PHE A 340 -12.37 10.99 -3.35
CA PHE A 340 -13.45 11.80 -3.90
C PHE A 340 -14.52 12.12 -2.85
N LEU A 341 -14.95 11.13 -2.05
CA LEU A 341 -15.86 11.34 -0.93
C LEU A 341 -15.27 12.34 0.07
N GLN A 342 -14.04 12.10 0.52
CA GLN A 342 -13.45 12.85 1.63
C GLN A 342 -12.97 14.25 1.23
N LEU A 343 -12.42 14.42 0.03
CA LEU A 343 -11.75 15.66 -0.41
C LEU A 343 -12.24 16.21 -1.76
N GLY A 344 -13.25 15.58 -2.37
CA GLY A 344 -13.85 16.03 -3.63
C GLY A 344 -12.90 15.96 -4.82
N ALA A 345 -13.34 16.56 -5.94
CA ALA A 345 -12.58 16.60 -7.18
C ALA A 345 -11.20 17.29 -7.02
N ILE A 346 -11.11 18.30 -6.14
CA ILE A 346 -9.84 18.97 -5.84
C ILE A 346 -8.86 18.00 -5.19
N GLY A 347 -9.31 17.26 -4.16
CA GLY A 347 -8.51 16.24 -3.50
C GLY A 347 -8.03 15.15 -4.45
N VAL A 348 -8.92 14.65 -5.31
CA VAL A 348 -8.59 13.65 -6.33
C VAL A 348 -7.53 14.19 -7.29
N ALA A 349 -7.64 15.42 -7.77
CA ALA A 349 -6.66 16.03 -8.66
C ALA A 349 -5.28 16.15 -7.99
N ILE A 350 -5.22 16.66 -6.76
CA ILE A 350 -3.96 16.78 -6.00
C ILE A 350 -3.35 15.40 -5.75
N PHE A 351 -4.16 14.43 -5.31
CA PHE A 351 -3.71 13.07 -5.05
C PHE A 351 -3.23 12.35 -6.32
N ALA A 352 -3.92 12.55 -7.45
CA ALA A 352 -3.51 12.03 -8.75
C ALA A 352 -2.15 12.61 -9.19
N LEU A 353 -1.92 13.91 -8.99
CA LEU A 353 -0.63 14.56 -9.28
C LEU A 353 0.48 14.07 -8.35
N PHE A 354 0.18 13.81 -7.07
CA PHE A 354 1.09 13.19 -6.13
C PHE A 354 1.53 11.80 -6.58
N VAL A 355 0.56 10.93 -6.91
CA VAL A 355 0.80 9.58 -7.44
C VAL A 355 1.54 9.63 -8.77
N LEU A 356 1.12 10.47 -9.71
CA LEU A 356 1.73 10.61 -11.03
C LEU A 356 3.19 11.05 -10.92
N GLY A 357 3.48 12.01 -10.04
CA GLY A 357 4.85 12.43 -9.77
C GLY A 357 5.73 11.26 -9.28
N ALA A 358 5.22 10.45 -8.34
CA ALA A 358 5.93 9.27 -7.88
C ALA A 358 6.13 8.22 -8.99
N LEU A 359 5.12 8.03 -9.84
CA LEU A 359 5.14 7.09 -10.96
C LEU A 359 6.13 7.49 -12.05
N VAL A 360 6.09 8.74 -12.51
CA VAL A 360 7.02 9.28 -13.51
C VAL A 360 8.46 9.18 -13.00
N ARG A 361 8.68 9.51 -11.73
CA ARG A 361 10.02 9.44 -11.16
C ARG A 361 10.53 8.00 -11.00
N SER A 362 9.67 7.10 -10.51
CA SER A 362 9.98 5.68 -10.42
C SER A 362 10.26 5.06 -11.79
N TRP A 363 9.51 5.45 -12.83
CA TRP A 363 9.75 5.04 -14.21
C TRP A 363 11.10 5.53 -14.72
N GLY A 364 11.40 6.82 -14.55
CA GLY A 364 12.68 7.39 -14.99
C GLY A 364 13.89 6.71 -14.36
N MET A 365 13.78 6.38 -13.07
CA MET A 365 14.78 5.61 -12.33
C MET A 365 14.92 4.18 -12.86
N ALA A 366 13.81 3.47 -13.02
CA ALA A 366 13.78 2.08 -13.49
C ALA A 366 14.30 1.95 -14.93
N ALA A 367 13.97 2.90 -15.79
CA ALA A 367 14.37 2.91 -17.19
C ALA A 367 15.78 3.50 -17.41
N GLU A 368 16.47 4.03 -16.40
CA GLU A 368 17.74 4.75 -16.55
C GLU A 368 17.64 5.88 -17.59
N ILE A 369 16.66 6.76 -17.43
CA ILE A 369 16.57 7.99 -18.24
C ILE A 369 17.55 9.00 -17.63
N THR A 370 18.73 9.15 -18.26
CA THR A 370 19.90 9.95 -17.85
C THR A 370 19.64 11.44 -17.57
N ARG A 371 18.45 11.96 -17.89
CA ARG A 371 18.12 13.40 -17.75
C ARG A 371 17.38 13.77 -16.46
N ILE A 372 16.81 12.80 -15.75
CA ILE A 372 16.21 13.11 -14.46
C ILE A 372 17.33 12.91 -13.45
N ARG A 373 17.79 14.01 -12.83
CA ARG A 373 18.83 14.10 -11.81
C ARG A 373 18.45 13.25 -10.59
N TYR A 374 18.48 11.94 -10.71
CA TYR A 374 18.35 11.05 -9.57
C TYR A 374 19.70 10.98 -8.91
N SER A 375 19.69 10.92 -7.58
CA SER A 375 20.79 10.30 -6.88
C SER A 375 20.78 8.79 -7.20
N ALA A 376 21.24 8.44 -8.39
CA ALA A 376 21.35 7.08 -8.91
C ALA A 376 22.46 6.27 -8.21
N ALA A 377 22.95 6.74 -7.06
CA ALA A 377 24.19 6.25 -6.46
C ALA A 377 24.03 5.01 -5.56
N GLU A 378 22.82 4.46 -5.35
CA GLU A 378 22.64 3.33 -4.42
C GLU A 378 21.98 2.07 -5.01
N LEU A 379 20.99 2.19 -5.90
CA LEU A 379 20.38 1.02 -6.54
C LEU A 379 20.96 0.77 -7.93
N ARG A 380 21.24 -0.51 -8.23
CA ARG A 380 21.61 -0.98 -9.56
C ARG A 380 20.47 -1.80 -10.16
N TRP A 381 20.40 -1.85 -11.48
CA TRP A 381 19.52 -2.81 -12.15
C TRP A 381 19.79 -4.23 -11.62
N PRO A 382 18.75 -5.03 -11.30
CA PRO A 382 17.31 -4.80 -11.52
C PRO A 382 16.56 -4.07 -10.40
N GLU A 383 17.18 -3.79 -9.25
CA GLU A 383 16.49 -3.23 -8.09
C GLU A 383 15.97 -1.80 -8.31
N THR A 384 16.51 -1.07 -9.29
CA THR A 384 15.95 0.23 -9.74
C THR A 384 14.50 0.12 -10.22
N ALA A 385 14.01 -1.09 -10.56
CA ALA A 385 12.62 -1.33 -10.90
C ALA A 385 11.68 -1.42 -9.68
N ALA A 386 12.20 -1.63 -8.47
CA ALA A 386 11.39 -1.89 -7.28
C ALA A 386 10.35 -0.79 -7.01
N PRO A 387 10.69 0.52 -7.01
CA PRO A 387 9.71 1.57 -6.73
C PRO A 387 8.56 1.57 -7.74
N LEU A 388 8.86 1.34 -9.02
CA LEU A 388 7.86 1.28 -10.08
C LEU A 388 6.93 0.07 -9.91
N LEU A 389 7.49 -1.13 -9.71
CA LEU A 389 6.71 -2.35 -9.63
C LEU A 389 5.85 -2.40 -8.36
N LEU A 390 6.38 -1.94 -7.23
CA LEU A 390 5.61 -1.81 -5.99
C LEU A 390 4.47 -0.80 -6.16
N LEU A 391 4.74 0.36 -6.77
CA LEU A 391 3.72 1.38 -7.00
C LEU A 391 2.64 0.89 -7.97
N VAL A 392 3.00 0.19 -9.05
CA VAL A 392 2.04 -0.41 -9.99
C VAL A 392 1.12 -1.40 -9.26
N ALA A 393 1.68 -2.28 -8.43
CA ALA A 393 0.89 -3.23 -7.66
C ALA A 393 -0.10 -2.49 -6.72
N LEU A 394 0.38 -1.48 -5.99
CA LEU A 394 -0.45 -0.65 -5.11
C LEU A 394 -1.54 0.13 -5.87
N LEU A 395 -1.24 0.64 -7.07
CA LEU A 395 -2.20 1.35 -7.90
C LEU A 395 -3.30 0.45 -8.43
N VAL A 396 -2.96 -0.77 -8.85
CA VAL A 396 -3.99 -1.74 -9.27
C VAL A 396 -4.86 -2.16 -8.09
N GLN A 397 -4.27 -2.38 -6.91
CA GLN A 397 -5.03 -2.63 -5.69
C GLN A 397 -5.96 -1.46 -5.35
N SER A 398 -5.50 -0.21 -5.54
CA SER A 398 -6.25 1.00 -5.20
C SER A 398 -7.60 1.15 -5.91
N LEU A 399 -7.78 0.48 -7.06
CA LEU A 399 -9.05 0.46 -7.80
C LEU A 399 -10.11 -0.43 -7.14
N ALA A 400 -9.68 -1.28 -6.22
CA ALA A 400 -10.47 -2.36 -5.63
C ALA A 400 -10.46 -2.34 -4.09
N GLU A 401 -9.56 -1.56 -3.48
CA GLU A 401 -9.42 -1.38 -2.04
C GLU A 401 -8.93 0.04 -1.72
N SER A 402 -9.32 0.58 -0.57
CA SER A 402 -8.84 1.90 -0.11
C SER A 402 -7.44 1.85 0.53
N ARG A 403 -6.70 0.75 0.34
CA ARG A 403 -5.42 0.49 1.02
C ARG A 403 -4.28 1.44 0.61
N LEU A 404 -4.38 2.11 -0.53
CA LEU A 404 -3.37 3.08 -0.98
C LEU A 404 -3.27 4.33 -0.08
N ILE A 405 -4.35 4.67 0.64
CA ILE A 405 -4.44 5.88 1.46
C ILE A 405 -4.33 5.62 2.97
N ILE A 406 -4.03 4.38 3.36
CA ILE A 406 -3.85 3.98 4.76
C ILE A 406 -2.64 3.06 4.94
N GLU A 407 -2.13 3.01 6.17
CA GLU A 407 -1.14 2.02 6.63
C GLU A 407 0.06 1.85 5.66
N ILE A 408 0.48 0.61 5.39
CA ILE A 408 1.64 0.32 4.52
C ILE A 408 1.48 0.83 3.09
N GLY A 409 0.26 0.88 2.55
CA GLY A 409 0.05 1.35 1.18
C GLY A 409 0.37 2.82 1.04
N PHE A 410 -0.13 3.65 1.96
CA PHE A 410 0.20 5.07 2.01
C PHE A 410 1.67 5.30 2.37
N ALA A 411 2.20 4.55 3.35
CA ALA A 411 3.60 4.67 3.74
C ALA A 411 4.55 4.35 2.58
N LEU A 412 4.30 3.29 1.80
CA LEU A 412 5.11 2.95 0.62
C LEU A 412 4.99 4.01 -0.48
N LEU A 413 3.79 4.54 -0.73
CA LEU A 413 3.60 5.65 -1.67
C LEU A 413 4.45 6.87 -1.27
N VAL A 414 4.41 7.26 0.01
CA VAL A 414 5.23 8.36 0.54
C VAL A 414 6.71 8.03 0.46
N VAL A 415 7.16 6.84 0.88
CA VAL A 415 8.56 6.41 0.78
C VAL A 415 9.07 6.52 -0.65
N ILE A 416 8.32 5.99 -1.62
CA ILE A 416 8.68 6.03 -3.03
C ILE A 416 8.70 7.47 -3.53
N ALA A 417 7.68 8.26 -3.23
CA ALA A 417 7.59 9.63 -3.71
C ALA A 417 8.74 10.50 -3.17
N VAL A 418 9.06 10.37 -1.89
CA VAL A 418 10.14 11.09 -1.19
C VAL A 418 11.48 10.61 -1.72
N LYS A 419 11.82 9.32 -1.68
CA LYS A 419 13.14 8.84 -2.13
C LYS A 419 13.42 9.06 -3.62
N THR A 420 12.40 9.08 -4.47
CA THR A 420 12.58 9.37 -5.91
C THR A 420 12.57 10.86 -6.23
N GLY A 421 11.97 11.70 -5.38
CA GLY A 421 11.76 13.13 -5.62
C GLY A 421 12.56 14.07 -4.72
N TRP A 422 13.33 13.55 -3.76
CA TRP A 422 14.13 14.36 -2.84
C TRP A 422 15.25 15.09 -3.59
N SER A 423 15.22 16.42 -3.56
CA SER A 423 16.27 17.26 -4.12
C SER A 423 17.37 17.49 -3.08
N ASP A 424 18.54 16.88 -3.29
CA ASP A 424 19.73 17.10 -2.46
C ASP A 424 20.72 18.03 -3.20
N PRO A 425 20.89 19.30 -2.80
CA PRO A 425 21.75 20.27 -3.48
C PRO A 425 23.23 19.85 -3.52
N GLU A 426 23.75 19.23 -2.46
CA GLU A 426 25.15 18.77 -2.39
C GLU A 426 25.45 17.65 -3.39
N ARG A 427 24.41 16.95 -3.90
CA ARG A 427 24.57 15.90 -4.92
C ARG A 427 24.46 16.42 -6.36
N ALA A 428 24.06 17.68 -6.56
CA ALA A 428 24.02 18.30 -7.88
C ALA A 428 25.40 18.74 -8.36
N GLU A 429 26.30 19.12 -7.45
CA GLU A 429 27.64 19.64 -7.78
C GLU A 429 28.66 18.55 -8.16
N VAL A 430 28.49 17.30 -7.70
CA VAL A 430 29.43 16.19 -7.98
C VAL A 430 29.31 15.62 -9.41
N VAL A 431 28.35 16.10 -10.21
CA VAL A 431 28.09 15.59 -11.58
C VAL A 431 28.44 16.62 -12.67
N GLU A 432 28.75 17.86 -12.28
CA GLU A 432 29.22 18.91 -13.21
C GLU A 432 30.76 19.07 -13.20
N ALA A 433 31.49 18.25 -12.42
CA ALA A 433 32.94 18.09 -12.45
C ALA A 433 33.32 16.71 -12.98
#